data_AF-A0A3D4CR31-F1
#
_entry.id   AF-A0A3D4CR31-F1
#
_cell.length_a   1.000
_cell.length_b   1.000
_cell.length_c   1.000
_cell.angle_alpha   90.00
_cell.angle_beta   90.00
_cell.angle_gamma   90.00
#
_symmetry.space_group_name_H-M   'P 1'
#
loop_
_entity.id
_entity.type
_entity.pdbx_description
1 polymer ?
#
loop_
_entity_poly.entity_id
_entity_poly.type
_entity_poly.pdbx_seq_one_letter_code
_entity_poly.pdbx_strand_id
1 'polypeptide(L)'
;MFLAIQFGTGKARSSTLKSGIGTESHQILLYYLYRPLEDAAAYAAEHRALCEDLGLRGRILVAAEGLNGTVSGRREKIDSYMEILSEDPRTKGIEFKVDPAMGHAFPRLSIKLREEVVTLGLREGDFSPCETTGEYLSPSQWRDLMNSKDTVMVDARNQYEWELGHFEGALLPPVDNFRDLPDW
;
A
#
# COMPACT_ATOMS: atom_id res chain seq x y z
N MET A 1 1.66 10.35 -1.38
CA MET A 1 1.60 9.30 -0.34
C MET A 1 0.96 8.13 -1.02
N PHE A 2 1.74 7.07 -1.24
CA PHE A 2 1.55 6.03 -2.25
C PHE A 2 0.16 5.37 -2.22
N LEU A 3 -0.79 5.91 -2.98
CA LEU A 3 -1.84 5.10 -3.57
C LEU A 3 -1.19 4.44 -4.79
N ALA A 4 -0.61 3.26 -4.56
CA ALA A 4 -0.11 2.44 -5.64
C ALA A 4 -1.31 2.10 -6.53
N ILE A 5 -1.28 2.57 -7.78
CA ILE A 5 -2.05 1.93 -8.85
C ILE A 5 -1.59 0.47 -8.83
N GLN A 6 -2.41 -0.41 -8.25
CA GLN A 6 -2.19 -1.85 -8.32
C GLN A 6 -2.47 -2.28 -9.75
N PHE A 7 -1.46 -2.09 -10.62
CA PHE A 7 -1.34 -2.94 -11.79
C PHE A 7 -1.05 -4.34 -11.25
N GLY A 8 -2.03 -5.24 -11.33
CA GLY A 8 -1.88 -6.64 -10.92
C GLY A 8 -0.54 -7.19 -11.42
N THR A 9 0.36 -7.54 -10.49
CA THR A 9 1.69 -7.98 -10.85
C THR A 9 1.60 -9.36 -11.48
N GLY A 10 1.84 -9.43 -12.79
CA GLY A 10 2.13 -10.69 -13.47
C GLY A 10 3.25 -11.43 -12.74
N LYS A 11 3.10 -12.76 -12.64
CA LYS A 11 4.05 -13.70 -12.01
C LYS A 11 5.51 -13.27 -12.20
N ALA A 12 6.22 -13.05 -11.09
CA ALA A 12 7.64 -12.78 -11.06
C ALA A 12 8.40 -13.89 -11.82
N ARG A 13 9.02 -13.55 -12.95
CA ARG A 13 10.02 -14.41 -13.59
C ARG A 13 11.36 -14.19 -12.92
N SER A 14 11.88 -15.25 -12.33
CA SER A 14 13.26 -15.33 -11.85
C SER A 14 14.23 -15.16 -13.02
N SER A 15 15.05 -14.11 -12.99
CA SER A 15 16.21 -13.96 -13.85
C SER A 15 17.46 -13.69 -13.01
N THR A 16 18.42 -14.62 -13.09
CA THR A 16 19.75 -14.55 -12.46
C THR A 16 20.71 -13.66 -13.27
N LEU A 17 21.71 -13.09 -12.57
CA LEU A 17 23.00 -12.46 -13.00
C LEU A 17 22.98 -10.90 -12.94
N LYS A 18 23.94 -10.17 -12.34
CA LYS A 18 25.39 -10.35 -12.13
C LYS A 18 25.89 -9.51 -10.92
N SER A 19 27.01 -9.95 -10.36
CA SER A 19 27.75 -9.39 -9.20
C SER A 19 28.44 -8.05 -9.45
N GLY A 20 28.29 -7.12 -8.51
CA GLY A 20 29.18 -5.98 -8.26
C GLY A 20 28.46 -4.73 -7.74
N ILE A 21 28.84 -4.27 -6.53
CA ILE A 21 28.37 -3.07 -5.79
C ILE A 21 27.21 -3.36 -4.82
N GLY A 22 27.56 -3.60 -3.55
CA GLY A 22 26.69 -3.73 -2.36
C GLY A 22 25.53 -4.72 -2.49
N THR A 23 25.58 -5.83 -1.75
CA THR A 23 24.47 -6.78 -1.74
C THR A 23 23.18 -6.09 -1.29
N GLU A 24 22.14 -6.15 -2.13
CA GLU A 24 20.74 -5.80 -1.83
C GLU A 24 20.21 -6.74 -0.73
N SER A 25 20.71 -6.54 0.48
CA SER A 25 20.46 -7.38 1.64
C SER A 25 19.10 -7.10 2.28
N HIS A 26 18.49 -5.97 1.91
CA HIS A 26 17.20 -5.54 2.44
C HIS A 26 16.14 -5.54 1.34
N GLN A 27 14.90 -5.55 1.79
CA GLN A 27 13.73 -5.33 0.95
C GLN A 27 12.85 -4.27 1.60
N ILE A 28 12.07 -3.59 0.77
CA ILE A 28 10.99 -2.71 1.16
C ILE A 28 9.69 -3.42 0.78
N LEU A 29 8.78 -3.47 1.74
CA LEU A 29 7.49 -4.11 1.63
C LEU A 29 6.42 -3.02 1.73
N LEU A 30 5.56 -2.93 0.73
CA LEU A 30 4.39 -2.05 0.73
C LEU A 30 3.13 -2.92 0.68
N TYR A 31 2.16 -2.58 1.52
CA TYR A 31 0.90 -3.30 1.59
C TYR A 31 -0.20 -2.46 2.23
N TYR A 32 -1.45 -2.82 1.94
CA TYR A 32 -2.63 -2.39 2.69
C TYR A 32 -3.62 -3.56 2.74
N LEU A 33 -4.52 -3.52 3.71
CA LEU A 33 -5.64 -4.46 3.81
C LEU A 33 -6.79 -3.78 4.53
N TYR A 34 -7.96 -3.77 3.90
CA TYR A 34 -9.21 -3.50 4.59
C TYR A 34 -9.74 -4.81 5.19
N ARG A 35 -9.70 -4.90 6.52
CA ARG A 35 -10.29 -5.99 7.29
C ARG A 35 -10.62 -5.45 8.68
N PRO A 36 -11.89 -5.59 9.12
CA PRO A 36 -12.27 -5.20 10.47
C PRO A 36 -11.38 -5.85 11.53
N LEU A 37 -10.82 -5.02 12.40
CA LEU A 37 -10.04 -5.42 13.57
C LEU A 37 -10.86 -5.09 14.82
N GLU A 38 -11.21 -6.12 15.60
CA GLU A 38 -12.02 -5.95 16.82
C GLU A 38 -11.33 -5.07 17.86
N ASP A 39 -10.02 -5.28 18.09
CA ASP A 39 -9.19 -4.43 18.93
C ASP A 39 -7.94 -3.96 18.16
N ALA A 40 -8.10 -2.86 17.42
CA ALA A 40 -7.02 -2.24 16.65
C ALA A 40 -5.87 -1.74 17.55
N ALA A 41 -6.14 -1.38 18.81
CA ALA A 41 -5.11 -0.90 19.73
C ALA A 41 -4.22 -2.04 20.23
N ALA A 42 -4.83 -3.17 20.63
CA ALA A 42 -4.11 -4.38 20.97
C ALA A 42 -3.32 -4.91 19.76
N TYR A 43 -3.93 -4.96 18.58
CA TYR A 43 -3.25 -5.39 17.37
C TYR A 43 -2.03 -4.50 17.04
N ALA A 44 -2.15 -3.18 17.17
CA ALA A 44 -1.03 -2.27 16.95
C ALA A 44 0.15 -2.52 17.92
N ALA A 45 -0.13 -2.95 19.16
CA ALA A 45 0.90 -3.30 20.14
C ALA A 45 1.56 -4.66 19.80
N GLU A 46 0.77 -5.67 19.45
CA GLU A 46 1.28 -6.98 18.99
C GLU A 46 2.15 -6.84 17.74
N HIS A 47 1.66 -6.07 16.76
CA HIS A 47 2.37 -5.82 15.50
C HIS A 47 3.67 -5.06 15.72
N ARG A 48 3.70 -4.14 16.69
CA ARG A 48 4.94 -3.46 17.08
C ARG A 48 5.97 -4.44 17.61
N ALA A 49 5.58 -5.30 18.55
CA ALA A 49 6.48 -6.31 19.11
C ALA A 49 7.03 -7.23 18.01
N LEU A 50 6.19 -7.68 17.08
CA LEU A 50 6.60 -8.47 15.92
C LEU A 50 7.63 -7.74 15.05
N CYS A 51 7.35 -6.49 14.67
CA CYS A 51 8.28 -5.72 13.85
C CYS A 51 9.61 -5.45 14.57
N GLU A 52 9.59 -5.22 15.88
CA GLU A 52 10.79 -5.00 16.70
C GLU A 52 11.64 -6.27 16.82
N ASP A 53 11.02 -7.42 17.07
CA ASP A 53 11.71 -8.73 17.13
C ASP A 53 12.39 -9.08 15.80
N LEU A 54 11.71 -8.80 14.68
CA LEU A 54 12.26 -9.00 13.35
C LEU A 54 13.24 -7.90 12.91
N GLY A 55 13.41 -6.84 13.71
CA GLY A 55 14.32 -5.73 13.41
C GLY A 55 13.86 -4.87 12.23
N LEU A 56 12.55 -4.80 11.96
CA LEU A 56 11.98 -4.03 10.85
C LEU A 56 11.89 -2.54 11.18
N ARG A 57 12.02 -1.71 10.14
CA ARG A 57 11.81 -0.24 10.23
C ARG A 57 10.84 0.20 9.15
N GLY A 58 9.95 1.13 9.49
CA GLY A 58 8.86 1.47 8.61
C GLY A 58 7.79 2.35 9.24
N ARG A 59 6.72 2.55 8.50
CA ARG A 59 5.50 3.21 8.93
C ARG A 59 4.34 2.24 8.75
N ILE A 60 3.56 2.02 9.81
CA ILE A 60 2.34 1.23 9.76
C ILE A 60 1.22 2.07 10.38
N LEU A 61 0.12 2.20 9.66
CA LEU A 61 -1.14 2.70 10.17
C LEU A 61 -2.02 1.50 10.48
N VAL A 62 -2.62 1.52 11.67
CA VAL A 62 -3.61 0.55 12.12
C VAL A 62 -4.87 1.33 12.43
N ALA A 63 -6.00 0.85 11.93
CA ALA A 63 -7.32 1.38 12.25
C ALA A 63 -8.29 0.23 12.46
N ALA A 64 -9.50 0.54 12.95
CA ALA A 64 -10.55 -0.47 13.09
C ALA A 64 -10.90 -1.13 11.73
N GLU A 65 -10.70 -0.41 10.62
CA GLU A 65 -10.94 -0.91 9.26
C GLU A 65 -9.78 -1.72 8.64
N GLY A 66 -8.60 -1.77 9.28
CA GLY A 66 -7.48 -2.58 8.80
C GLY A 66 -6.09 -1.95 8.93
N LEU A 67 -5.26 -2.13 7.88
CA LEU A 67 -3.82 -1.85 7.90
C LEU A 67 -3.34 -1.13 6.63
N ASN A 68 -2.37 -0.23 6.79
CA ASN A 68 -1.55 0.29 5.69
C ASN A 68 -0.10 0.37 6.16
N GLY A 69 0.79 -0.35 5.48
CA GLY A 69 2.16 -0.52 5.92
C GLY A 69 3.19 -0.31 4.82
N THR A 70 4.28 0.33 5.21
CA THR A 70 5.56 0.24 4.52
C THR A 70 6.65 -0.11 5.51
N VAL A 71 7.26 -1.28 5.36
CA VAL A 71 8.37 -1.73 6.22
C VAL A 71 9.58 -2.10 5.38
N SER A 72 10.74 -2.05 6.00
CA SER A 72 12.01 -2.45 5.40
C SER A 72 12.81 -3.26 6.41
N GLY A 73 13.53 -4.25 5.91
CA GLY A 73 14.32 -5.17 6.73
C GLY A 73 15.15 -6.09 5.86
N ARG A 74 15.97 -6.93 6.49
CA ARG A 74 16.70 -7.97 5.77
C ARG A 74 15.74 -8.92 5.08
N ARG A 75 16.14 -9.45 3.93
CA ARG A 75 15.30 -10.37 3.13
C ARG A 75 14.69 -11.49 3.97
N GLU A 76 15.50 -12.17 4.77
CA GLU A 76 15.04 -13.30 5.59
C GLU A 76 13.99 -12.86 6.62
N LYS A 77 14.10 -11.62 7.14
CA LYS A 77 13.15 -11.06 8.10
C LYS A 77 11.86 -10.58 7.45
N ILE A 78 11.93 -10.09 6.21
CA ILE A 78 10.76 -9.75 5.41
C ILE A 78 9.99 -11.02 5.02
N ASP A 79 10.69 -12.07 4.62
CA ASP A 79 10.08 -13.36 4.29
C ASP A 79 9.33 -13.93 5.52
N SER A 80 9.97 -13.98 6.70
CA SER A 80 9.29 -14.39 7.95
C SER A 80 8.10 -13.50 8.31
N TYR A 81 8.23 -12.18 8.11
CA TYR A 81 7.15 -11.24 8.38
C TYR A 81 5.94 -11.50 7.48
N MET A 82 6.17 -11.71 6.18
CA MET A 82 5.10 -12.04 5.23
C MET A 82 4.43 -13.38 5.56
N GLU A 83 5.20 -14.39 5.95
CA GLU A 83 4.67 -15.69 6.37
C GLU A 83 3.75 -15.56 7.58
N ILE A 84 4.23 -14.92 8.66
CA ILE A 84 3.44 -14.69 9.89
C ILE A 84 2.14 -13.95 9.58
N LEU A 85 2.19 -12.88 8.77
CA LEU A 85 0.99 -12.14 8.39
C LEU A 85 0.05 -12.94 7.48
N SER A 86 0.57 -13.88 6.68
CA SER A 86 -0.26 -14.73 5.83
C SER A 86 -1.03 -15.79 6.61
N GLU A 87 -0.51 -16.20 7.77
CA GLU A 87 -1.12 -17.18 8.67
C GLU A 87 -2.13 -16.57 9.65
N ASP A 88 -1.92 -15.32 10.07
CA ASP A 88 -2.84 -14.62 10.96
C ASP A 88 -4.18 -14.33 10.24
N PRO A 89 -5.33 -14.83 10.76
CA PRO A 89 -6.65 -14.58 10.17
C PRO A 89 -7.01 -13.08 10.03
N ARG A 90 -6.40 -12.22 10.86
CA ARG A 90 -6.58 -10.75 10.81
C ARG A 90 -5.86 -10.09 9.64
N THR A 91 -4.87 -10.77 9.05
CA THR A 91 -4.06 -10.22 7.95
C THR A 91 -3.90 -11.13 6.73
N LYS A 92 -4.48 -12.33 6.78
CA LYS A 92 -4.48 -13.26 5.66
C LYS A 92 -5.05 -12.60 4.39
N GLY A 93 -4.34 -12.69 3.27
CA GLY A 93 -4.77 -12.10 2.01
C GLY A 93 -4.23 -10.70 1.75
N ILE A 94 -3.32 -10.18 2.59
CA ILE A 94 -2.49 -9.04 2.18
C ILE A 94 -1.76 -9.38 0.87
N GLU A 95 -1.87 -8.48 -0.09
CA GLU A 95 -1.01 -8.46 -1.27
C GLU A 95 0.22 -7.59 -0.99
N PHE A 96 1.38 -8.21 -1.08
CA PHE A 96 2.65 -7.57 -0.81
C PHE A 96 3.34 -7.13 -2.09
N LYS A 97 3.69 -5.84 -2.17
CA LYS A 97 4.68 -5.36 -3.14
C LYS A 97 6.06 -5.37 -2.49
N VAL A 98 6.99 -6.08 -3.11
CA VAL A 98 8.36 -6.26 -2.60
C VAL A 98 9.36 -5.63 -3.56
N ASP A 99 10.12 -4.65 -3.09
CA ASP A 99 11.17 -3.98 -3.84
C ASP A 99 12.54 -4.21 -3.16
N PRO A 100 13.63 -4.45 -3.92
CA PRO A 100 14.96 -4.60 -3.34
C PRO A 100 15.49 -3.28 -2.75
N ALA A 101 16.34 -3.37 -1.74
CA ALA A 101 16.98 -2.21 -1.12
C ALA A 101 18.37 -2.50 -0.55
N MET A 102 19.20 -1.46 -0.51
CA MET A 102 20.55 -1.51 0.06
C MET A 102 20.57 -1.48 1.59
N GLY A 103 19.45 -1.09 2.22
CA GLY A 103 19.31 -0.91 3.65
C GLY A 103 17.87 -0.53 4.02
N HIS A 104 17.66 -0.09 5.26
CA HIS A 104 16.34 0.40 5.67
C HIS A 104 15.95 1.70 4.95
N ALA A 105 14.71 1.77 4.47
CA ALA A 105 14.13 2.97 3.87
C ALA A 105 13.71 4.01 4.91
N PHE A 106 13.54 3.60 6.17
CA PHE A 106 13.10 4.45 7.27
C PHE A 106 14.10 4.42 8.43
N PRO A 107 14.32 5.56 9.12
CA PRO A 107 15.27 5.62 10.22
C PRO A 107 14.83 4.81 11.45
N ARG A 108 13.51 4.62 11.63
CA ARG A 108 12.91 3.90 12.77
C ARG A 108 11.57 3.29 12.40
N LEU A 109 11.08 2.40 13.25
CA LEU A 109 9.70 1.93 13.22
C LEU A 109 8.74 3.00 13.78
N SER A 110 7.58 3.15 13.13
CA SER A 110 6.49 4.01 13.56
C SER A 110 5.16 3.31 13.27
N ILE A 111 4.54 2.75 14.30
CA ILE A 111 3.18 2.20 14.23
C ILE A 111 2.22 3.16 14.93
N LYS A 112 1.17 3.58 14.21
CA LYS A 112 0.21 4.60 14.66
C LYS A 112 -1.21 4.07 14.53
N LEU A 113 -1.97 4.17 15.63
CA LEU A 113 -3.43 4.01 15.60
C LEU A 113 -4.05 5.24 14.93
N ARG A 114 -4.99 5.02 14.01
CA ARG A 114 -5.73 6.04 13.27
C ARG A 114 -7.21 5.64 13.16
N GLU A 115 -8.04 6.62 12.84
CA GLU A 115 -9.44 6.38 12.50
C GLU A 115 -9.56 5.67 11.15
N GLU A 116 -8.74 6.07 10.18
CA GLU A 116 -8.67 5.49 8.83
C GLU A 116 -7.21 5.15 8.46
N VAL A 117 -7.02 4.03 7.74
CA VAL A 117 -5.71 3.64 7.19
C VAL A 117 -5.38 4.35 5.89
N VAL A 118 -6.41 4.85 5.20
CA VAL A 118 -6.30 5.83 4.10
C VAL A 118 -7.34 6.91 4.37
N THR A 119 -6.91 8.13 4.66
CA THR A 119 -7.82 9.24 5.01
C THR A 119 -8.64 9.70 3.81
N LEU A 120 -9.82 9.11 3.66
CA LEU A 120 -10.88 9.42 2.73
C LEU A 120 -11.88 10.42 3.34
N GLY A 121 -11.97 10.51 4.66
CA GLY A 121 -12.90 11.44 5.33
C GLY A 121 -14.37 11.02 5.19
N LEU A 122 -14.61 9.71 5.07
CA LEU A 122 -15.95 9.12 4.94
C LEU A 122 -16.77 9.39 6.22
N ARG A 123 -18.03 9.76 6.04
CA ARG A 123 -18.99 10.04 7.11
C ARG A 123 -19.86 8.79 7.36
N GLU A 124 -20.55 8.77 8.50
CA GLU A 124 -21.56 7.74 8.77
C GLU A 124 -22.62 7.72 7.66
N GLY A 125 -22.80 6.56 7.02
CA GLY A 125 -23.74 6.37 5.91
C GLY A 125 -23.09 6.41 4.52
N ASP A 126 -21.80 6.73 4.41
CA ASP A 126 -21.04 6.54 3.17
C ASP A 126 -20.73 5.05 2.93
N PHE A 127 -20.04 4.74 1.82
CA PHE A 127 -19.68 3.37 1.48
C PHE A 127 -18.53 2.85 2.36
N SER A 128 -18.51 1.54 2.64
CA SER A 128 -17.37 0.90 3.30
C SER A 128 -16.40 0.34 2.26
N PRO A 129 -15.09 0.67 2.31
CA PRO A 129 -14.07 0.03 1.47
C PRO A 129 -13.96 -1.49 1.67
N CYS A 130 -14.48 -2.02 2.80
CA CYS A 130 -14.58 -3.45 3.07
C CYS A 130 -15.72 -4.13 2.29
N GLU A 131 -16.72 -3.38 1.83
CA GLU A 131 -17.96 -3.91 1.26
C GLU A 131 -18.17 -3.49 -0.19
N THR A 132 -17.75 -2.27 -0.54
CA THR A 132 -17.97 -1.65 -1.84
C THR A 132 -16.64 -1.20 -2.42
N THR A 133 -16.26 -1.80 -3.55
CA THR A 133 -15.08 -1.42 -4.32
C THR A 133 -15.43 -1.26 -5.80
N GLY A 134 -14.64 -0.46 -6.52
CA GLY A 134 -14.73 -0.38 -7.98
C GLY A 134 -14.30 -1.67 -8.68
N GLU A 135 -14.51 -1.73 -9.99
CA GLU A 135 -14.00 -2.83 -10.81
C GLU A 135 -12.48 -2.75 -10.94
N TYR A 136 -11.80 -3.86 -10.64
CA TYR A 136 -10.36 -3.97 -10.84
C TYR A 136 -10.05 -4.23 -12.31
N LEU A 137 -9.23 -3.36 -12.89
CA LEU A 137 -8.80 -3.46 -14.28
C LEU A 137 -7.39 -4.05 -14.36
N SER A 138 -7.21 -5.05 -15.22
CA SER A 138 -5.87 -5.49 -15.60
C SER A 138 -5.11 -4.39 -16.35
N PRO A 139 -3.77 -4.42 -16.41
CA PRO A 139 -2.99 -3.42 -17.14
C PRO A 139 -3.37 -3.28 -18.63
N SER A 140 -3.83 -4.36 -19.28
CA SER A 140 -4.33 -4.30 -20.65
C SER A 140 -5.70 -3.63 -20.73
N GLN A 141 -6.65 -4.00 -19.86
CA GLN A 141 -7.97 -3.36 -19.81
C GLN A 141 -7.85 -1.85 -19.52
N TRP A 142 -6.99 -1.49 -18.56
CA TRP A 142 -6.68 -0.08 -18.27
C TRP A 142 -6.17 0.66 -19.50
N ARG A 143 -5.24 0.05 -20.25
CA ARG A 143 -4.72 0.63 -21.50
C ARG A 143 -5.80 0.79 -22.57
N ASP A 144 -6.69 -0.19 -22.71
CA ASP A 144 -7.76 -0.12 -23.69
C ASP A 144 -8.74 1.02 -23.36
N LEU A 145 -9.08 1.18 -22.08
CA LEU A 145 -9.93 2.30 -21.62
C LEU A 145 -9.25 3.66 -21.75
N MET A 146 -7.95 3.77 -21.46
CA MET A 146 -7.21 5.02 -21.67
C MET A 146 -7.27 5.53 -23.12
N ASN A 147 -7.40 4.62 -24.10
CA ASN A 147 -7.50 4.97 -25.51
C ASN A 147 -8.95 5.17 -25.99
N SER A 148 -9.94 4.96 -25.12
CA SER A 148 -11.35 5.14 -25.44
C SER A 148 -11.76 6.61 -25.32
N LYS A 149 -12.55 7.10 -26.29
CA LYS A 149 -13.07 8.48 -26.28
C LYS A 149 -14.15 8.73 -25.23
N ASP A 150 -14.75 7.68 -24.70
CA ASP A 150 -15.84 7.75 -23.72
C ASP A 150 -15.34 7.53 -22.28
N THR A 151 -14.03 7.58 -22.06
CA THR A 151 -13.42 7.40 -20.73
C THR A 151 -12.97 8.73 -20.16
N VAL A 152 -13.45 9.03 -18.95
CA VAL A 152 -12.91 10.12 -18.12
C VAL A 152 -11.94 9.51 -17.14
N MET A 153 -10.65 9.85 -17.29
CA MET A 153 -9.60 9.42 -16.37
C MET A 153 -9.38 10.49 -15.32
N VAL A 154 -9.44 10.09 -14.05
CA VAL A 154 -9.23 10.99 -12.90
C VAL A 154 -8.03 10.49 -12.11
N ASP A 155 -7.06 11.37 -11.88
CA ASP A 155 -5.94 11.10 -11.00
C ASP A 155 -6.27 11.55 -9.58
N ALA A 156 -6.48 10.59 -8.69
CA ALA A 156 -6.84 10.84 -7.30
C ALA A 156 -5.64 11.17 -6.39
N ARG A 157 -4.43 11.28 -6.94
CA ARG A 157 -3.22 11.64 -6.19
C ARG A 157 -3.13 13.16 -6.00
N ASN A 158 -2.24 13.62 -5.12
CA ASN A 158 -2.01 15.05 -4.95
C ASN A 158 -1.29 15.67 -6.17
N GLN A 159 -1.35 17.00 -6.24
CA GLN A 159 -0.76 17.80 -7.31
C GLN A 159 0.74 17.49 -7.54
N TYR A 160 1.53 17.35 -6.48
CA TYR A 160 2.96 17.05 -6.62
C TYR A 160 3.20 15.70 -7.33
N GLU A 161 2.46 14.65 -6.96
CA GLU A 161 2.56 13.33 -7.58
C GLU A 161 2.08 13.33 -9.04
N TRP A 162 1.11 14.18 -9.38
CA TRP A 162 0.63 14.39 -10.75
C TRP A 162 1.67 15.12 -11.60
N GLU A 163 2.28 16.19 -11.07
CA GLU A 163 3.32 16.98 -11.75
C GLU A 163 4.58 16.17 -12.05
N LEU A 164 4.96 15.25 -11.15
CA LEU A 164 6.07 14.33 -11.40
C LEU A 164 5.81 13.37 -12.56
N GLY A 165 4.54 13.07 -12.85
CA GLY A 165 4.14 12.21 -13.94
C GLY A 165 2.72 11.67 -13.75
N HIS A 166 1.96 11.68 -14.83
CA HIS A 166 0.58 11.20 -14.90
C HIS A 166 0.30 10.58 -16.27
N PHE A 167 -0.80 9.84 -16.38
CA PHE A 167 -1.24 9.34 -17.69
C PHE A 167 -1.81 10.47 -18.53
N GLU A 168 -1.51 10.45 -19.83
CA GLU A 168 -2.01 11.45 -20.78
C GLU A 168 -3.54 11.51 -20.75
N GLY A 169 -4.09 12.72 -20.60
CA GLY A 169 -5.54 12.94 -20.50
C GLY A 169 -6.15 12.72 -19.11
N ALA A 170 -5.36 12.37 -18.09
CA ALA A 170 -5.86 12.28 -16.72
C ALA A 170 -6.18 13.67 -16.15
N LEU A 171 -7.42 13.86 -15.71
CA LEU A 171 -7.85 15.04 -14.98
C LEU A 171 -7.26 15.03 -13.57
N LEU A 172 -6.77 16.17 -13.11
CA LEU A 172 -6.42 16.40 -11.71
C LEU A 172 -7.55 17.21 -11.06
N PRO A 173 -8.31 16.61 -10.13
CA PRO A 173 -9.27 17.34 -9.31
C PRO A 173 -8.55 18.47 -8.54
N PRO A 174 -9.12 19.69 -8.47
CA PRO A 174 -8.51 20.83 -7.79
C PRO A 174 -8.67 20.73 -6.26
N VAL A 175 -8.20 19.63 -5.69
CA VAL A 175 -8.28 19.32 -4.25
C VAL A 175 -6.88 19.16 -3.66
N ASP A 176 -6.66 19.73 -2.48
CA ASP A 176 -5.35 19.69 -1.82
C ASP A 176 -5.10 18.34 -1.12
N ASN A 177 -6.15 17.68 -0.64
CA ASN A 177 -6.08 16.39 0.04
C ASN A 177 -7.04 15.38 -0.57
N PHE A 178 -6.68 14.10 -0.47
CA PHE A 178 -7.50 12.99 -0.96
C PHE A 178 -8.88 12.92 -0.29
N ARG A 179 -8.98 13.28 0.99
CA ARG A 179 -10.27 13.38 1.72
C ARG A 179 -11.24 14.41 1.17
N ASP A 180 -10.77 15.35 0.35
CA ASP A 180 -11.58 16.40 -0.25
C ASP A 180 -12.10 15.96 -1.64
N LEU A 181 -11.62 14.82 -2.16
CA LEU A 181 -12.02 14.26 -3.46
C LEU A 181 -13.52 13.94 -3.59
N PRO A 182 -14.22 13.41 -2.55
CA PRO A 182 -15.65 13.13 -2.65
C PRO A 182 -16.53 14.36 -2.93
N ASP A 183 -16.04 15.57 -2.67
CA ASP A 183 -16.76 16.83 -2.87
C ASP A 183 -16.50 17.47 -4.26
N TRP A 184 -15.68 16.86 -5.13
CA TRP A 184 -15.38 17.31 -6.50
C TRP A 184 -16.40 16.79 -7.54
#